data_AF-A0A924J4B7-F1
#
_entry.id   AF-A0A924J4B7-F1
#
_cell.length_a   1.000
_cell.length_b   1.000
_cell.length_c   1.000
_cell.angle_alpha   90.00
_cell.angle_beta   90.00
_cell.angle_gamma   90.00
#
_symmetry.space_group_name_H-M   'P 1'
#
loop_
_entity.id
_entity.type
_entity.pdbx_description
1 polymer ?
#
loop_
_entity_poly.entity_id
_entity_poly.type
_entity_poly.pdbx_seq_one_letter_code
_entity_poly.pdbx_strand_id
1 'polypeptide(L)'
;MSRLKNLSHGVQALALVITVARACPLVAQAPSSVSQQSSGPVITAAGPSFVVQAPTFIAPSRMEMKALFEIDAGGGDTLKVNEQLVTMARFFNIHVRNGVAESRLKAAAVFHGAGWTALLSDSAFAARFGGTLNPSRKLVQELLAHGAQLVLCGQTAGARSISRSELLPGVKVSTSAMMAMLALQNDGYRYIPW
;
A
#
# COMPACT_ATOMS: atom_id res chain seq x y z
N MET A 1 88.23 -17.90 -68.15
CA MET A 1 88.59 -16.73 -67.32
C MET A 1 87.33 -15.87 -67.18
N SER A 2 86.60 -16.03 -66.07
CA SER A 2 86.51 -15.03 -64.99
C SER A 2 85.87 -13.70 -65.43
N ARG A 3 84.66 -13.41 -64.91
CA ARG A 3 84.45 -12.27 -64.00
C ARG A 3 83.04 -12.31 -63.37
N LEU A 4 83.03 -11.90 -62.10
CA LEU A 4 81.92 -11.72 -61.17
C LEU A 4 80.77 -10.83 -61.69
N LYS A 5 79.58 -10.99 -61.09
CA LYS A 5 78.80 -9.89 -60.49
C LYS A 5 77.67 -10.40 -59.59
N ASN A 6 77.69 -9.94 -58.34
CA ASN A 6 76.58 -9.98 -57.38
C ASN A 6 75.39 -9.16 -57.89
N LEU A 7 74.16 -9.55 -57.57
CA LEU A 7 73.02 -8.62 -57.44
C LEU A 7 72.04 -9.09 -56.35
N SER A 8 71.64 -8.13 -55.54
CA SER A 8 70.86 -8.15 -54.29
C SER A 8 69.35 -8.26 -54.49
N HIS A 9 68.64 -9.02 -53.66
CA HIS A 9 67.22 -8.80 -53.29
C HIS A 9 67.04 -9.40 -51.87
N GLY A 10 66.77 -8.67 -50.80
CA GLY A 10 65.52 -7.94 -50.55
C GLY A 10 64.75 -8.69 -49.46
N VAL A 11 65.17 -8.58 -48.19
CA VAL A 11 64.51 -9.25 -47.05
C VAL A 11 63.30 -8.41 -46.62
N GLN A 12 62.09 -8.92 -46.83
CA GLN A 12 60.86 -8.31 -46.32
C GLN A 12 60.73 -8.59 -44.82
N ALA A 13 60.65 -7.52 -44.03
CA ALA A 13 60.39 -7.57 -42.59
C ALA A 13 58.90 -7.81 -42.35
N LEU A 14 58.57 -8.91 -41.68
CA LEU A 14 57.21 -9.24 -41.23
C LEU A 14 57.00 -8.62 -39.84
N ALA A 15 56.19 -7.56 -39.75
CA ALA A 15 55.84 -6.92 -38.50
C ALA A 15 54.77 -7.74 -37.75
N LEU A 16 55.11 -8.24 -36.57
CA LEU A 16 54.22 -8.96 -35.68
C LEU A 16 53.36 -7.98 -34.88
N VAL A 17 52.08 -7.84 -35.23
CA VAL A 17 51.10 -7.02 -34.48
C VAL A 17 50.58 -7.84 -33.30
N ILE A 18 51.04 -7.53 -32.09
CA ILE A 18 50.53 -8.13 -30.85
C ILE A 18 49.26 -7.36 -30.43
N THR A 19 48.09 -7.97 -30.60
CA THR A 19 46.81 -7.42 -30.16
C THR A 19 46.60 -7.75 -28.67
N VAL A 20 46.82 -6.79 -27.78
CA VAL A 20 46.51 -6.96 -26.34
C VAL A 20 45.00 -6.79 -26.15
N ALA A 21 44.29 -7.90 -25.94
CA ALA A 21 42.88 -7.88 -25.59
C ALA A 21 42.71 -7.27 -24.19
N ARG A 22 42.13 -6.06 -24.12
CA ARG A 22 41.72 -5.43 -22.85
C ARG A 22 40.55 -6.23 -22.26
N ALA A 23 40.82 -7.02 -21.22
CA ALA A 23 39.77 -7.57 -20.37
C ALA A 23 39.08 -6.42 -19.62
N CYS A 24 37.86 -6.08 -20.05
CA CYS A 24 37.00 -5.17 -19.31
C CYS A 24 36.50 -5.93 -18.06
N PRO A 25 36.79 -5.48 -16.82
CA PRO A 25 36.26 -6.15 -15.65
C PRO A 25 34.74 -5.99 -15.65
N LEU A 26 34.04 -7.13 -15.80
CA LEU A 26 32.61 -7.22 -15.65
C LEU A 26 32.27 -6.90 -14.18
N VAL A 27 31.87 -5.66 -13.92
CA VAL A 27 31.31 -5.28 -12.61
C VAL A 27 30.02 -6.08 -12.46
N ALA A 28 30.04 -7.09 -11.61
CA ALA A 28 28.85 -7.82 -11.21
C ALA A 28 27.92 -6.84 -10.50
N GLN A 29 26.92 -6.33 -11.23
CA GLN A 29 25.82 -5.61 -10.61
C GLN A 29 25.06 -6.62 -9.76
N ALA A 30 25.16 -6.48 -8.43
CA ALA A 30 24.32 -7.25 -7.53
C ALA A 30 22.86 -7.00 -7.91
N PRO A 31 22.01 -8.05 -8.02
CA PRO A 31 20.61 -7.85 -8.36
C PRO A 31 19.98 -6.95 -7.30
N SER A 32 19.46 -5.81 -7.75
CA SER A 32 18.60 -4.95 -6.95
C SER A 32 17.43 -5.82 -6.47
N SER A 33 17.37 -6.11 -5.17
CA SER A 33 16.21 -6.79 -4.60
C SER A 33 15.02 -5.87 -4.78
N VAL A 34 14.15 -6.19 -5.75
CA VAL A 34 12.86 -5.53 -5.87
C VAL A 34 12.13 -5.82 -4.56
N SER A 35 11.95 -4.79 -3.73
CA SER A 35 11.31 -4.97 -2.43
C SER A 35 9.90 -5.52 -2.67
N GLN A 36 9.62 -6.75 -2.23
CA GLN A 36 8.32 -7.36 -2.40
C GLN A 36 7.30 -6.66 -1.50
N GLN A 37 6.18 -6.25 -2.09
CA GLN A 37 5.07 -5.69 -1.33
C GLN A 37 4.40 -6.80 -0.50
N SER A 38 4.11 -6.54 0.78
CA SER A 38 3.43 -7.51 1.64
C SER A 38 2.51 -6.84 2.66
N SER A 39 1.42 -7.52 3.03
CA SER A 39 0.52 -7.14 4.14
C SER A 39 1.06 -7.63 5.49
N GLY A 40 0.47 -7.17 6.60
CA GLY A 40 0.92 -7.44 7.97
C GLY A 40 1.95 -6.43 8.49
N PRO A 41 2.43 -6.56 9.74
CA PRO A 41 2.21 -7.67 10.65
C PRO A 41 0.89 -7.60 11.43
N VAL A 42 0.18 -6.47 11.41
CA VAL A 42 -1.05 -6.29 12.20
C VAL A 42 -2.27 -6.72 11.40
N ILE A 43 -2.51 -6.06 10.26
CA ILE A 43 -3.64 -6.35 9.39
C ILE A 43 -3.14 -7.23 8.24
N THR A 44 -3.61 -8.47 8.20
CA THR A 44 -3.18 -9.49 7.23
C THR A 44 -4.10 -9.58 6.02
N ALA A 45 -5.38 -9.21 6.15
CA ALA A 45 -6.35 -9.28 5.05
C ALA A 45 -6.07 -8.27 3.93
N ALA A 46 -5.38 -7.16 4.22
CA ALA A 46 -4.97 -6.16 3.23
C ALA A 46 -3.87 -5.23 3.77
N GLY A 47 -3.64 -4.12 3.08
CA GLY A 47 -2.65 -3.11 3.44
C GLY A 47 -1.23 -3.48 3.04
N PRO A 48 -0.98 -3.91 1.79
CA PRO A 48 0.36 -4.26 1.35
C PRO A 48 1.25 -3.01 1.32
N SER A 49 2.46 -3.11 1.85
CA SER A 49 3.46 -2.03 1.84
C SER A 49 4.83 -2.55 1.44
N PHE A 50 5.71 -1.62 1.08
CA PHE A 50 7.12 -1.86 0.83
C PHE A 50 7.95 -1.61 2.09
N VAL A 51 9.15 -2.17 2.13
CA VAL A 51 10.18 -1.80 3.10
C VAL A 51 10.98 -0.65 2.50
N VAL A 52 11.01 0.49 3.20
CA VAL A 52 11.80 1.65 2.77
C VAL A 52 13.16 1.60 3.46
N GLN A 53 14.21 1.36 2.69
CA GLN A 53 15.59 1.36 3.20
C GLN A 53 16.12 2.80 3.25
N ALA A 54 16.81 3.15 4.33
CA ALA A 54 17.43 4.46 4.54
C ALA A 54 16.49 5.66 4.25
N PRO A 55 15.32 5.76 4.91
CA PRO A 55 14.44 6.92 4.75
C PRO A 55 15.19 8.20 5.12
N THR A 56 15.09 9.22 4.26
CA THR A 56 15.76 10.52 4.47
C THR A 56 14.95 11.48 5.33
N PHE A 57 13.65 11.21 5.49
CA PHE A 57 12.78 11.88 6.47
C PHE A 57 12.39 10.87 7.55
N ILE A 58 12.79 11.13 8.79
CA ILE A 58 12.54 10.24 9.93
C ILE A 58 11.40 10.79 10.77
N ALA A 59 10.24 10.12 10.71
CA ALA A 59 9.14 10.42 11.62
C ALA A 59 9.48 9.94 13.05
N PRO A 60 9.15 10.69 14.11
CA PRO A 60 9.40 10.24 15.48
C PRO A 60 8.61 8.96 15.82
N SER A 61 9.30 7.92 16.31
CA SER A 61 8.70 6.59 16.57
C SER A 61 7.88 6.49 17.87
N ARG A 62 7.91 7.52 18.73
CA ARG A 62 7.22 7.53 20.03
C ARG A 62 5.87 8.26 20.04
N MET A 63 5.38 8.73 18.90
CA MET A 63 4.13 9.48 18.84
C MET A 63 2.94 8.56 19.10
N GLU A 64 1.96 9.04 19.87
CA GLU A 64 0.61 8.49 19.81
C GLU A 64 -0.02 8.98 18.51
N MET A 65 -0.48 8.05 17.68
CA MET A 65 -0.95 8.33 16.33
C MET A 65 -2.45 8.05 16.26
N LYS A 66 -3.25 9.12 16.28
CA LYS A 66 -4.69 9.06 16.08
C LYS A 66 -5.00 9.51 14.65
N ALA A 67 -5.19 8.58 13.72
CA ALA A 67 -5.42 8.87 12.30
C ALA A 67 -6.92 8.78 11.96
N LEU A 68 -7.44 9.80 11.28
CA LEU A 68 -8.80 9.85 10.74
C LEU A 68 -8.76 9.72 9.22
N PHE A 69 -9.43 8.70 8.71
CA PHE A 69 -9.63 8.43 7.29
C PHE A 69 -11.06 8.79 6.89
N GLU A 70 -11.20 9.41 5.72
CA GLU A 70 -12.48 9.58 5.06
C GLU A 70 -12.62 8.51 3.97
N ILE A 71 -13.77 7.83 3.94
CA ILE A 71 -14.07 6.77 2.98
C ILE A 71 -15.35 7.17 2.24
N ASP A 72 -15.19 7.85 1.12
CA ASP A 72 -16.27 8.46 0.35
C ASP A 72 -16.50 7.77 -1.00
N ALA A 73 -15.54 6.97 -1.46
CA ALA A 73 -15.63 6.20 -2.69
C ALA A 73 -16.03 4.75 -2.42
N GLY A 74 -16.78 4.15 -3.35
CA GLY A 74 -17.13 2.72 -3.32
C GLY A 74 -16.02 1.79 -3.79
N GLY A 75 -14.86 2.36 -4.17
CA GLY A 75 -13.83 1.70 -4.99
C GLY A 75 -14.11 1.85 -6.49
N GLY A 76 -13.11 1.62 -7.33
CA GLY A 76 -13.27 1.60 -8.79
C GLY A 76 -14.15 0.43 -9.27
N ASP A 77 -14.27 -0.61 -8.46
CA ASP A 77 -15.13 -1.78 -8.66
C ASP A 77 -15.67 -2.22 -7.29
N THR A 78 -17.00 -2.14 -7.11
CA THR A 78 -17.64 -2.50 -5.84
C THR A 78 -17.50 -3.99 -5.48
N LEU A 79 -17.15 -4.85 -6.44
CA LEU A 79 -16.90 -6.27 -6.23
C LEU A 79 -15.47 -6.56 -5.74
N LYS A 80 -14.66 -5.52 -5.53
CA LYS A 80 -13.33 -5.61 -4.93
C LYS A 80 -13.31 -4.97 -3.54
N VAL A 81 -12.26 -5.26 -2.79
CA VAL A 81 -12.00 -4.62 -1.49
C VAL A 81 -11.85 -3.11 -1.71
N ASN A 82 -12.50 -2.31 -0.87
CA ASN A 82 -12.41 -0.86 -0.95
C ASN A 82 -10.96 -0.38 -0.73
N GLU A 83 -10.41 0.35 -1.70
CA GLU A 83 -9.00 0.74 -1.70
C GLU A 83 -8.65 1.75 -0.59
N GLN A 84 -9.57 2.62 -0.19
CA GLN A 84 -9.35 3.56 0.91
C GLN A 84 -9.26 2.80 2.26
N LEU A 85 -10.02 1.71 2.42
CA LEU A 85 -9.85 0.80 3.56
C LEU A 85 -8.51 0.05 3.51
N VAL A 86 -8.01 -0.32 2.32
CA VAL A 86 -6.68 -0.90 2.15
C VAL A 86 -5.59 0.08 2.62
N THR A 87 -5.75 1.38 2.36
CA THR A 87 -4.85 2.42 2.86
C THR A 87 -4.86 2.50 4.38
N MET A 88 -6.03 2.40 5.02
CA MET A 88 -6.13 2.34 6.47
C MET A 88 -5.46 1.07 7.06
N ALA A 89 -5.59 -0.08 6.40
CA ALA A 89 -4.85 -1.29 6.79
C ALA A 89 -3.34 -1.09 6.71
N ARG A 90 -2.88 -0.42 5.64
CA ARG A 90 -1.47 -0.08 5.44
C ARG A 90 -0.95 0.81 6.56
N PHE A 91 -1.76 1.73 7.09
CA PHE A 91 -1.38 2.57 8.23
C PHE A 91 -0.95 1.72 9.44
N PHE A 92 -1.73 0.73 9.87
CA PHE A 92 -1.29 -0.14 10.98
C PHE A 92 0.02 -0.86 10.66
N ASN A 93 0.08 -1.45 9.48
CA ASN A 93 1.20 -2.27 9.02
C ASN A 93 2.52 -1.50 8.93
N ILE A 94 2.53 -0.34 8.27
CA ILE A 94 3.76 0.45 8.09
C ILE A 94 4.29 0.98 9.41
N HIS A 95 3.42 1.41 10.33
CA HIS A 95 3.88 2.00 11.58
C HIS A 95 4.46 0.95 12.51
N VAL A 96 3.85 -0.23 12.61
CA VAL A 96 4.42 -1.35 13.39
C VAL A 96 5.73 -1.85 12.80
N ARG A 97 5.82 -1.98 11.47
CA ARG A 97 7.10 -2.33 10.79
C ARG A 97 8.23 -1.35 11.10
N ASN A 98 7.90 -0.09 11.36
CA ASN A 98 8.85 0.97 11.68
C ASN A 98 8.95 1.25 13.20
N GLY A 99 8.58 0.27 14.03
CA GLY A 99 8.85 0.29 15.47
C GLY A 99 7.87 1.08 16.33
N VAL A 100 6.74 1.54 15.77
CA VAL A 100 5.65 2.10 16.56
C VAL A 100 4.87 0.96 17.20
N ALA A 101 4.71 0.97 18.52
CA ALA A 101 3.89 -0.03 19.20
C ALA A 101 2.42 0.07 18.75
N GLU A 102 1.79 -1.07 18.43
CA GLU A 102 0.39 -1.11 17.99
C GLU A 102 -0.57 -0.40 18.97
N SER A 103 -0.31 -0.49 20.27
CA SER A 103 -1.10 0.18 21.32
C SER A 103 -1.15 1.71 21.20
N ARG A 104 -0.17 2.32 20.50
CA ARG A 104 -0.09 3.76 20.20
C ARG A 104 -0.77 4.15 18.88
N LEU A 105 -1.25 3.17 18.11
CA LEU A 105 -1.97 3.40 16.86
C LEU A 105 -3.46 3.39 17.15
N LYS A 106 -4.13 4.51 16.86
CA LYS A 106 -5.58 4.62 16.86
C LYS A 106 -5.99 5.07 15.46
N ALA A 107 -6.94 4.36 14.87
CA ALA A 107 -7.48 4.72 13.57
C ALA A 107 -9.00 4.81 13.65
N ALA A 108 -9.55 5.80 12.97
CA ALA A 108 -10.97 5.92 12.74
C ALA A 108 -11.22 6.16 11.25
N ALA A 109 -12.27 5.57 10.71
CA ALA A 109 -12.74 5.82 9.36
C ALA A 109 -14.20 6.29 9.39
N VAL A 110 -14.47 7.38 8.68
CA VAL A 110 -15.82 7.92 8.51
C VAL A 110 -16.25 7.71 7.07
N PHE A 111 -17.36 7.01 6.89
CA PHE A 111 -17.87 6.58 5.60
C PHE A 111 -19.04 7.45 5.16
N HIS A 112 -19.01 7.93 3.94
CA HIS A 112 -20.15 8.61 3.29
C HIS A 112 -20.11 8.36 1.78
N GLY A 113 -20.89 9.13 1.01
CA GLY A 113 -20.90 9.01 -0.45
C GLY A 113 -21.20 7.57 -0.91
N ALA A 114 -20.24 6.96 -1.59
CA ALA A 114 -20.29 5.58 -2.08
C ALA A 114 -19.54 4.58 -1.16
N GLY A 115 -18.82 5.02 -0.13
CA GLY A 115 -18.04 4.15 0.76
C GLY A 115 -18.86 3.19 1.64
N TRP A 116 -20.16 3.44 1.80
CA TRP A 116 -21.06 2.63 2.63
C TRP A 116 -21.12 1.15 2.24
N THR A 117 -20.87 0.80 0.98
CA THR A 117 -20.97 -0.58 0.48
C THR A 117 -20.03 -1.52 1.23
N ALA A 118 -18.85 -1.04 1.61
CA ALA A 118 -17.85 -1.80 2.34
C ALA A 118 -18.32 -2.24 3.74
N LEU A 119 -19.30 -1.54 4.32
CA LEU A 119 -19.79 -1.76 5.69
C LEU A 119 -20.97 -2.75 5.78
N LEU A 120 -21.50 -3.21 4.66
CA LEU A 120 -22.65 -4.11 4.63
C LEU A 120 -22.27 -5.51 5.13
N SER A 121 -23.21 -6.17 5.79
CA SER A 121 -23.20 -7.62 5.96
C SER A 121 -23.21 -8.34 4.61
N ASP A 122 -22.76 -9.59 4.58
CA ASP A 122 -22.74 -10.39 3.35
C ASP A 122 -24.14 -10.52 2.73
N SER A 123 -25.18 -10.71 3.54
CA SER A 123 -26.56 -10.81 3.05
C SER A 123 -27.06 -9.50 2.44
N ALA A 124 -26.81 -8.37 3.10
CA ALA A 124 -27.23 -7.05 2.62
C ALA A 124 -26.47 -6.63 1.35
N PHE A 125 -25.19 -7.01 1.25
CA PHE A 125 -24.38 -6.80 0.05
C PHE A 125 -24.87 -7.69 -1.09
N ALA A 126 -25.04 -8.99 -0.86
CA ALA A 126 -25.52 -9.95 -1.85
C ALA A 126 -26.87 -9.53 -2.46
N ALA A 127 -27.79 -9.05 -1.63
CA ALA A 127 -29.10 -8.55 -2.07
C ALA A 127 -29.02 -7.35 -3.05
N ARG A 128 -27.93 -6.57 -3.00
CA ARG A 128 -27.75 -5.36 -3.82
C ARG A 128 -26.81 -5.57 -5.01
N PHE A 129 -25.89 -6.52 -4.91
CA PHE A 129 -24.77 -6.69 -5.85
C PHE A 129 -24.71 -8.12 -6.43
N GLY A 130 -25.87 -8.69 -6.73
CA GLY A 130 -25.96 -9.90 -7.55
C GLY A 130 -25.57 -11.20 -6.86
N GLY A 131 -25.79 -11.32 -5.55
CA GLY A 131 -25.60 -12.58 -4.80
C GLY A 131 -24.18 -12.83 -4.29
N THR A 132 -23.25 -11.90 -4.51
CA THR A 132 -21.87 -12.03 -4.04
C THR A 132 -21.73 -11.61 -2.57
N LEU A 133 -20.74 -12.17 -1.86
CA LEU A 133 -20.41 -11.76 -0.49
C LEU A 133 -19.70 -10.40 -0.51
N ASN A 134 -19.74 -9.66 0.62
CA ASN A 134 -19.06 -8.37 0.69
C ASN A 134 -17.53 -8.60 0.66
N PRO A 135 -16.83 -8.12 -0.39
CA PRO A 135 -15.39 -8.34 -0.53
C PRO A 135 -14.59 -7.68 0.61
N SER A 136 -15.10 -6.58 1.17
CA SER A 136 -14.44 -5.84 2.26
C SER A 136 -14.70 -6.41 3.65
N ARG A 137 -15.61 -7.40 3.80
CA ARG A 137 -16.03 -7.90 5.13
C ARG A 137 -14.85 -8.33 6.00
N LYS A 138 -13.96 -9.16 5.44
CA LYS A 138 -12.82 -9.70 6.21
C LYS A 138 -11.93 -8.58 6.74
N LEU A 139 -11.65 -7.59 5.90
CA LEU A 139 -10.82 -6.45 6.27
C LEU A 139 -11.51 -5.56 7.33
N VAL A 140 -12.80 -5.28 7.16
CA VAL A 140 -13.58 -4.51 8.15
C VAL A 140 -13.55 -5.18 9.53
N GLN A 141 -13.79 -6.50 9.57
CA GLN A 141 -13.76 -7.26 10.82
C GLN A 141 -12.39 -7.25 11.48
N GLU A 142 -11.31 -7.42 10.71
CA GLU A 142 -9.94 -7.37 11.24
C GLU A 142 -9.59 -5.97 11.76
N LEU A 143 -9.92 -4.90 11.03
CA LEU A 143 -9.70 -3.52 11.50
C LEU A 143 -10.43 -3.26 12.82
N LEU A 144 -11.70 -3.68 12.94
CA LEU A 144 -12.46 -3.54 14.18
C LEU A 144 -11.83 -4.35 15.33
N ALA A 145 -11.34 -5.56 15.06
CA ALA A 145 -10.67 -6.40 16.05
C ALA A 145 -9.37 -5.76 16.58
N HIS A 146 -8.66 -4.98 15.75
CA HIS A 146 -7.50 -4.18 16.12
C HIS A 146 -7.86 -2.78 16.65
N GLY A 147 -9.11 -2.57 17.07
CA GLY A 147 -9.55 -1.37 17.78
C GLY A 147 -9.80 -0.14 16.90
N ALA A 148 -9.89 -0.32 15.58
CA ALA A 148 -10.33 0.77 14.71
C ALA A 148 -11.79 1.16 14.95
N GLN A 149 -12.12 2.43 14.76
CA GLN A 149 -13.50 2.92 14.80
C GLN A 149 -14.02 3.14 13.38
N LEU A 150 -15.09 2.45 12.99
CA LEU A 150 -15.72 2.62 11.68
C LEU A 150 -17.11 3.24 11.85
N VAL A 151 -17.33 4.40 11.24
CA VAL A 151 -18.53 5.22 11.45
C VAL A 151 -19.20 5.55 10.12
N LEU A 152 -20.43 5.10 9.91
CA LEU A 152 -21.24 5.46 8.75
C LEU A 152 -21.97 6.79 8.96
N CYS A 153 -21.98 7.63 7.94
CA CYS A 153 -22.83 8.81 7.83
C CYS A 153 -24.32 8.42 7.80
N GLY A 154 -25.09 8.88 8.78
CA GLY A 154 -26.52 8.63 8.87
C GLY A 154 -27.33 9.21 7.71
N GLN A 155 -26.90 10.35 7.15
CA GLN A 155 -27.52 10.91 5.94
C GLN A 155 -27.31 9.99 4.73
N THR A 156 -26.12 9.40 4.57
CA THR A 156 -25.85 8.39 3.55
C THR A 156 -26.68 7.14 3.79
N ALA A 157 -26.77 6.66 5.03
CA ALA A 157 -27.59 5.50 5.38
C ALA A 157 -29.07 5.73 5.03
N GLY A 158 -29.62 6.88 5.39
CA GLY A 158 -31.00 7.27 5.06
C GLY A 158 -31.23 7.36 3.54
N ALA A 159 -30.33 8.04 2.81
CA ALA A 159 -30.44 8.17 1.36
C ALA A 159 -30.34 6.82 0.61
N ARG A 160 -29.75 5.79 1.22
CA ARG A 160 -29.56 4.45 0.64
C ARG A 160 -30.42 3.37 1.30
N SER A 161 -31.36 3.77 2.16
CA SER A 161 -32.27 2.86 2.87
C SER A 161 -31.52 1.74 3.59
N ILE A 162 -30.43 2.07 4.27
CA ILE A 162 -29.62 1.11 5.03
C ILE A 162 -30.08 1.11 6.48
N SER A 163 -30.53 -0.05 6.94
CA SER A 163 -30.85 -0.31 8.35
C SER A 163 -29.60 -0.72 9.13
N ARG A 164 -29.64 -0.56 10.46
CA ARG A 164 -28.52 -0.95 11.33
C ARG A 164 -28.22 -2.46 11.28
N SER A 165 -29.25 -3.29 11.11
CA SER A 165 -29.12 -4.75 10.99
C SER A 165 -28.41 -5.19 9.71
N GLU A 166 -28.33 -4.33 8.71
CA GLU A 166 -27.62 -4.63 7.46
C GLU A 166 -26.12 -4.35 7.53
N LEU A 167 -25.64 -3.70 8.60
CA LEU A 167 -24.23 -3.38 8.79
C LEU A 167 -23.47 -4.52 9.47
N LEU A 168 -22.17 -4.60 9.20
CA LEU A 168 -21.28 -5.49 9.93
C LEU A 168 -21.25 -5.14 11.43
N PRO A 169 -21.20 -6.15 12.32
CA PRO A 169 -21.11 -5.91 13.76
C PRO A 169 -19.94 -5.00 14.13
N GLY A 170 -20.18 -4.04 15.02
CA GLY A 170 -19.17 -3.07 15.47
C GLY A 170 -19.13 -1.76 14.67
N VAL A 171 -19.76 -1.70 13.49
CA VAL A 171 -19.93 -0.45 12.74
C VAL A 171 -20.88 0.49 13.49
N LYS A 172 -20.46 1.74 13.68
CA LYS A 172 -21.26 2.80 14.31
C LYS A 172 -21.95 3.65 13.23
N VAL A 173 -23.00 4.35 13.61
CA VAL A 173 -23.69 5.33 12.74
C VAL A 173 -23.75 6.67 13.46
N SER A 174 -23.28 7.73 12.81
CA SER A 174 -23.38 9.12 13.26
C SER A 174 -24.51 9.84 12.54
N THR A 175 -24.99 10.98 13.04
CA THR A 175 -25.96 11.84 12.34
C THR A 175 -25.49 12.22 10.93
N SER A 176 -24.21 12.56 10.79
CA SER A 176 -23.55 12.81 9.50
C SER A 176 -22.05 12.51 9.58
N ALA A 177 -21.41 12.35 8.42
CA ALA A 177 -19.94 12.27 8.35
C ALA A 177 -19.28 13.51 8.93
N MET A 178 -19.79 14.70 8.61
CA MET A 178 -19.28 15.98 9.12
C MET A 178 -19.23 15.98 10.66
N MET A 179 -20.32 15.57 11.33
CA MET A 179 -20.36 15.52 12.79
C MET A 179 -19.37 14.49 13.36
N ALA A 180 -19.27 13.30 12.73
CA ALA A 180 -18.32 12.28 13.18
C ALA A 180 -16.87 12.76 13.04
N MET A 181 -16.52 13.35 11.89
CA MET A 181 -15.16 13.85 11.63
C MET A 181 -14.80 15.01 12.56
N LEU A 182 -15.72 15.95 12.81
CA LEU A 182 -15.50 17.03 13.78
C LEU A 182 -15.30 16.49 15.19
N ALA A 183 -16.14 15.55 15.64
CA ALA A 183 -16.01 14.94 16.96
C ALA A 183 -14.69 14.18 17.13
N LEU A 184 -14.29 13.38 16.14
CA LEU A 184 -13.02 12.64 16.15
C LEU A 184 -11.82 13.58 16.13
N GLN A 185 -11.87 14.65 15.33
CA GLN A 185 -10.78 15.64 15.30
C GLN A 185 -10.65 16.40 16.63
N ASN A 186 -11.78 16.74 17.26
CA ASN A 186 -11.79 17.34 18.60
C ASN A 186 -11.26 16.37 19.67
N ASP A 187 -11.43 15.07 19.48
CA ASP A 187 -10.81 14.02 20.30
C ASP A 187 -9.32 13.79 19.95
N GLY A 188 -8.72 14.63 19.09
CA GLY A 188 -7.30 14.57 18.77
C GLY A 188 -6.94 13.64 17.62
N TYR A 189 -7.91 13.03 16.93
CA TYR A 189 -7.63 12.41 15.64
C TYR A 189 -7.18 13.47 14.62
N ARG A 190 -6.28 13.10 13.72
CA ARG A 190 -5.80 13.95 12.64
C ARG A 190 -6.35 13.42 11.34
N TYR A 191 -7.11 14.27 10.64
CA TYR A 191 -7.56 13.96 9.29
C TYR A 191 -6.34 13.85 8.39
N ILE A 192 -6.36 12.83 7.54
CA ILE A 192 -5.31 12.67 6.56
C ILE A 192 -5.92 12.44 5.17
N PRO A 193 -5.77 13.41 4.25
CA PRO A 193 -6.36 13.35 2.92
C PRO A 193 -5.45 12.56 1.99
N TRP A 194 -5.89 11.37 1.57
CA TRP A 194 -5.18 10.55 0.59
C TRP A 194 -6.15 9.83 -0.34
#